data_AF-Q56ZE5-F1
#
_entry.id   AF-Q56ZE5-F1
#
_cell.length_a   1.000
_cell.length_b   1.000
_cell.length_c   1.000
_cell.angle_alpha   90.00
_cell.angle_beta   90.00
_cell.angle_gamma   90.00
#
_symmetry.space_group_name_H-M   'P 1'
#
loop_
_entity.id
_entity.type
_entity.pdbx_description
1 polymer ?
#
loop_
_entity_poly.entity_id
_entity_poly.type
_entity_poly.pdbx_seq_one_letter_code
_entity_poly.pdbx_strand_id
1 'polypeptide(L)' 'MEKKRLVWKVEGEGSYGEEKKAKRGREIDPRKLEMELYPMEIRTVLIHLELPSSHSRINRFDA' A
#
# COMPACT_ATOMS: atom_id res chain seq x y z
N MET A 1 -8.50 -1.72 7.63
CA MET A 1 -7.79 -2.23 8.83
C MET A 1 -7.94 -1.22 9.94
N GLU A 2 -8.62 -1.57 11.03
CA GLU A 2 -8.60 -0.74 12.24
C GLU A 2 -7.17 -0.64 12.78
N LYS A 3 -6.67 0.57 13.02
CA LYS A 3 -5.32 0.78 13.56
C LYS A 3 -5.33 0.56 15.07
N LYS A 4 -5.26 -0.70 15.50
CA LYS A 4 -5.06 -1.05 16.91
C LYS A 4 -3.57 -0.96 17.23
N ARG A 5 -3.14 0.15 17.84
CA ARG A 5 -1.77 0.33 18.34
C ARG A 5 -1.84 0.64 19.83
N LEU A 6 -0.98 -0.01 20.61
CA LEU A 6 -0.79 0.32 22.01
C LEU A 6 0.03 1.60 22.11
N VAL A 7 -0.43 2.53 22.96
CA VAL A 7 0.27 3.77 23.26
C VAL A 7 1.11 3.53 24.50
N TRP A 8 2.43 3.64 24.37
CA TRP A 8 3.38 3.46 25.46
C TRP A 8 4.05 4.78 25.78
N LYS A 9 4.29 5.05 27.06
CA LYS A 9 5.13 6.15 27.52
C LYS A 9 6.59 5.71 27.49
N VAL A 10 7.45 6.48 26.84
CA VAL A 10 8.89 6.18 26.74
C VAL A 10 9.67 7.23 27.56
N GLU A 11 10.62 6.77 28.36
CA GLU A 11 11.50 7.67 29.13
C GLU A 11 12.42 8.47 28.19
N GLY A 12 12.60 9.78 28.44
CA GLY A 12 13.38 10.66 27.55
C GLY A 12 12.58 11.32 26.42
N GLU A 13 11.25 11.23 26.42
CA GLU A 13 10.36 11.89 25.45
C GLU A 13 10.65 13.40 25.30
N GLY A 14 11.21 14.09 26.30
CA GLY A 14 11.56 15.50 26.21
C GLY A 14 12.77 15.86 25.34
N SER A 15 13.67 14.93 25.01
CA SER A 15 14.84 15.21 24.15
C SER A 15 14.70 14.66 22.72
N TYR A 16 13.71 13.79 22.49
CA TYR A 16 13.44 13.13 21.21
C TYR A 16 11.98 13.25 20.73
N GLY A 17 11.11 13.86 21.55
CA GLY A 17 9.65 13.73 21.49
C GLY A 17 8.90 15.04 21.72
N GLU A 18 9.16 16.04 20.87
CA GLU A 18 7.99 16.49 20.12
C GLU A 18 7.63 15.32 19.23
N GLU A 19 6.39 14.84 19.34
CA GLU A 19 5.77 13.84 18.45
C GLU A 19 6.46 13.84 17.08
N LYS A 20 7.45 12.95 16.88
CA LYS A 20 7.97 12.68 15.54
C LYS A 20 6.84 11.92 14.87
N LYS A 21 5.80 12.65 14.44
CA LYS A 21 4.77 12.19 13.52
C LYS A 21 5.56 11.59 12.39
N ALA A 22 5.67 10.27 12.41
CA ALA A 22 6.51 9.55 11.46
C ALA A 22 6.11 10.09 10.09
N LYS A 23 7.05 10.80 9.45
CA LYS A 23 6.75 11.46 8.19
C LYS A 23 6.41 10.33 7.24
N ARG A 24 5.15 10.31 6.83
CA ARG A 24 4.61 9.32 5.90
C ARG A 24 4.33 10.04 4.61
N GLY A 25 4.46 9.30 3.51
CA GLY A 25 4.07 9.80 2.20
C GLY A 25 2.62 10.27 2.17
N ARG A 26 2.26 11.00 1.13
CA ARG A 26 0.87 11.40 0.89
C ARG A 26 -0.04 10.19 0.67
N GLU A 27 -1.35 10.43 0.71
CA GLU A 27 -2.34 9.40 0.36
C GLU A 27 -2.10 8.88 -1.07
N ILE A 28 -2.41 7.60 -1.30
CA ILE A 28 -2.20 6.95 -2.60
C ILE A 28 -3.40 7.26 -3.49
N ASP A 29 -3.17 7.77 -4.70
CA ASP A 29 -4.23 7.87 -5.73
C ASP A 29 -4.48 6.48 -6.34
N PRO A 30 -5.66 5.85 -6.14
CA PRO A 30 -5.92 4.50 -6.63
C PRO A 30 -5.98 4.38 -8.15
N ARG A 31 -6.17 5.49 -8.89
CA ARG A 31 -6.26 5.49 -10.35
C ARG A 31 -4.89 5.61 -11.01
N LYS A 32 -3.99 6.37 -10.38
CA LYS A 32 -2.62 6.60 -10.90
C LYS A 32 -1.60 5.63 -10.32
N LEU A 33 -1.88 5.06 -9.15
CA LEU A 33 -0.96 4.20 -8.39
C LEU A 33 0.39 4.90 -8.08
N GLU A 34 0.38 6.22 -7.95
CA GLU A 34 1.56 7.02 -7.59
C GLU A 34 1.71 7.08 -6.06
N MET A 35 2.93 6.89 -5.56
CA MET A 35 3.22 6.79 -4.13
C MET A 35 4.47 7.59 -3.76
N GLU A 36 4.34 8.49 -2.79
CA GLU A 36 5.48 9.10 -2.12
C GLU A 36 5.91 8.21 -0.94
N LEU A 37 7.21 7.98 -0.77
CA LEU A 37 7.78 7.20 0.33
C LEU A 37 8.80 8.03 1.09
N TYR A 38 8.72 8.02 2.41
CA TYR A 38 9.77 8.54 3.26
C TYR A 38 10.84 7.48 3.52
N PRO A 39 12.05 7.90 3.95
CA PRO A 39 13.09 6.96 4.34
C PRO A 39 12.56 5.92 5.33
N MET A 40 12.83 4.64 5.05
CA MET A 40 12.39 3.50 5.86
C MET A 40 10.86 3.30 5.95
N GLU A 41 10.08 3.94 5.08
CA GLU A 41 8.64 3.68 4.95
C GLU A 41 8.40 2.49 4.01
N ILE A 42 7.58 1.53 4.46
CA ILE A 42 7.08 0.44 3.63
C ILE A 42 5.58 0.58 3.50
N ARG A 43 5.07 0.48 2.27
CA ARG A 43 3.64 0.49 1.96
C ARG A 43 3.22 -0.76 1.22
N THR A 44 2.04 -1.24 1.57
CA THR A 44 1.43 -2.42 0.97
C THR A 44 0.12 -2.01 0.35
N VAL A 45 -0.07 -2.35 -0.92
CA VAL A 45 -1.31 -2.13 -1.68
C VAL A 45 -1.85 -3.46 -2.17
N LEU A 46 -3.17 -3.55 -2.30
CA LEU A 46 -3.84 -4.70 -2.90
C LEU A 46 -4.36 -4.24 -4.27
N ILE A 47 -3.93 -4.91 -5.33
CA ILE A 47 -4.34 -4.63 -6.71
C ILE A 47 -5.13 -5.83 -7.21
N HIS A 48 -6.33 -5.57 -7.73
CA HIS A 48 -7.10 -6.59 -8.43
C HIS A 48 -6.77 -6.52 -9.93
N LEU A 49 -6.37 -7.65 -10.49
CA LEU A 49 -6.03 -7.77 -11.91
C LEU A 49 -7.08 -8.65 -12.57
N GLU A 50 -7.87 -8.06 -13.47
CA GLU A 50 -8.77 -8.80 -14.34
C GLU A 50 -7.99 -9.27 -15.57
N LEU A 51 -7.76 -10.58 -15.67
CA LEU A 51 -7.15 -11.15 -16.87
C LEU A 51 -8.20 -11.24 -17.98
N PRO A 52 -7.86 -10.89 -19.23
CA PRO A 52 -8.77 -11.08 -20.34
C PRO A 52 -9.04 -12.58 -20.48
N SER A 53 -10.32 -12.96 -20.46
CA SER A 53 -10.74 -14.29 -20.86
C SER A 53 -10.25 -14.50 -22.28
N SER A 54 -9.28 -15.40 -22.46
CA SER A 54 -8.78 -15.78 -23.77
C SER A 54 -9.98 -16.16 -24.64
N HIS A 55 -10.18 -15.39 -25.71
CA HIS A 55 -11.20 -15.67 -26.70
C HIS A 55 -11.00 -17.11 -27.21
N SER A 56 -12.09 -17.88 -27.15
CA SER A 56 -12.38 -19.15 -27.80
C SER A 56 -11.19 -19.85 -28.50
N ARG A 57 -10.86 -21.06 -28.03
CA ARG A 57 -10.21 -22.06 -28.88
C ARG A 57 -11.07 -22.23 -30.14
N ILE A 58 -10.61 -21.70 -31.27
CA ILE A 58 -11.11 -22.07 -32.60
C ILE A 58 -10.69 -23.53 -32.78
N ASN A 59 -11.62 -24.46 -32.61
CA ASN A 59 -11.44 -25.84 -33.07
C ASN A 59 -11.41 -25.79 -34.60
N ARG A 60 -10.21 -25.67 -35.17
CA ARG A 60 -9.98 -25.72 -36.61
C ARG A 60 -9.80 -27.18 -37.03
N PHE A 61 -10.86 -27.97 -36.89
CA PHE A 61 -10.97 -29.30 -37.48
C PHE A 61 -12.44 -29.56 -37.82
N ASP A 62 -12.88 -28.99 -38.94
CA ASP A 62 -14.04 -29.49 -39.68
C ASP A 62 -13.57 -29.76 -41.12
N ALA A 63 -13.88 -30.98 -41.57
CA ALA A 63 -13.77 -31.58 -42.92
C ALA A 63 -12.37 -31.91 -43.46
#